data_AF-A0A1I1YRX9-F1
#
_entry.id   AF-A0A1I1YRX9-F1
#
_cell.length_a   1.000
_cell.length_b   1.000
_cell.length_c   1.000
_cell.angle_alpha   90.00
_cell.angle_beta   90.00
_cell.angle_gamma   90.00
#
_symmetry.space_group_name_H-M   'P 1'
#
loop_
_entity.id
_entity.type
_entity.pdbx_description
1 polymer ?
#
loop_
_entity_poly.entity_id
_entity_poly.type
_entity_poly.pdbx_seq_one_letter_code
_entity_poly.pdbx_strand_id
1 'polypeptide(L)'
;MASSPRRRVVWFSLACALACGPKPGAETTDTTDSPATTGPGTTGSASTAGDTTLLETTSTTSGNPTTASSTAPNPTTANPTTTSDSGETTDTTGTSFIIVPDVGGDVCPGVAASFCDPWSQETCGRDEKCAPSGGGCDVFIHTICDDLPPQPVPIGGACTSEVGPLSGRNDCERGATCWFIDPDTLLGTCVGLCHGSHEAPDCAHVPGTACVFVHDEPFSAPLCLPTCDPFEPTCPEKHHCHPTWAAPEVFACTPDALPPLGAAFEPCAKTDCAAGLLCSEPETAAIECAPGFNCCTPLCDLDTPDCPGAGQVCLPYYEMGQAPAGLEDLGRCALP
;
A
#
# COMPACT_ATOMS: atom_id res chain seq x y z
N MET A 1 -45.77 49.23 -35.37
CA MET A 1 -45.56 50.51 -34.66
C MET A 1 -44.71 50.24 -33.43
N ALA A 2 -43.66 51.06 -33.28
CA ALA A 2 -42.86 51.33 -32.09
C ALA A 2 -42.02 50.20 -31.45
N SER A 3 -40.72 50.46 -31.51
CA SER A 3 -39.55 49.75 -31.01
C SER A 3 -39.07 50.28 -29.64
N SER A 4 -38.32 49.41 -28.93
CA SER A 4 -37.20 49.71 -27.99
C SER A 4 -37.52 49.94 -26.50
N PRO A 5 -36.56 49.76 -25.54
CA PRO A 5 -35.27 49.04 -25.57
C PRO A 5 -35.05 48.00 -24.44
N ARG A 6 -34.11 47.08 -24.69
CA ARG A 6 -33.49 46.16 -23.72
C ARG A 6 -32.47 46.89 -22.83
N ARG A 7 -32.52 46.66 -21.51
CA ARG A 7 -31.47 47.06 -20.56
C ARG A 7 -30.25 46.16 -20.71
N ARG A 8 -29.07 46.77 -20.91
CA ARG A 8 -27.76 46.11 -20.87
C ARG A 8 -27.30 46.04 -19.42
N VAL A 9 -27.03 44.84 -18.91
CA VAL A 9 -26.34 44.63 -17.64
C VAL A 9 -24.85 44.59 -17.95
N VAL A 10 -24.09 45.55 -17.42
CA VAL A 10 -22.64 45.64 -17.50
C VAL A 10 -22.09 44.96 -16.24
N TRP A 11 -21.41 43.82 -16.40
CA TRP A 11 -20.60 43.22 -15.33
C TRP A 11 -19.19 43.81 -15.41
N PHE A 12 -18.79 44.53 -14.37
CA PHE A 12 -17.44 45.05 -14.19
C PHE A 12 -16.51 43.92 -13.77
N SER A 13 -15.50 43.64 -14.59
CA SER A 13 -14.36 42.79 -14.24
C SER A 13 -13.45 43.54 -13.26
N LEU A 14 -13.27 43.01 -12.06
CA LEU A 14 -12.32 43.50 -11.07
C LEU A 14 -10.95 42.84 -11.35
N ALA A 15 -10.02 43.63 -11.90
CA ALA A 15 -8.63 43.24 -12.10
C ALA A 15 -7.82 43.51 -10.81
N CYS A 16 -7.23 42.48 -10.22
CA CYS A 16 -6.22 42.59 -9.17
C CYS A 16 -4.86 42.91 -9.81
N ALA A 17 -4.29 44.06 -9.48
CA ALA A 17 -2.97 44.49 -9.91
C ALA A 17 -1.89 43.92 -8.97
N LEU A 18 -1.00 43.09 -9.52
CA LEU A 18 0.30 42.74 -8.93
C LEU A 18 1.33 43.81 -9.36
N ALA A 19 1.89 44.53 -8.38
CA ALA A 19 2.99 45.46 -8.59
C ALA A 19 4.32 44.76 -8.27
N CYS A 20 5.20 44.65 -9.26
CA CYS A 20 6.62 44.34 -9.07
C CYS A 20 7.42 45.37 -9.88
N GLY A 21 8.20 46.21 -9.17
CA GLY A 21 9.07 47.23 -9.76
C GLY A 21 10.46 46.69 -10.11
N PRO A 22 11.25 47.44 -10.92
CA PRO A 22 12.30 46.87 -11.74
C PRO A 22 13.70 46.87 -11.12
N LYS A 23 14.48 45.90 -11.61
CA LYS A 23 15.92 45.65 -11.47
C LYS A 23 16.75 46.74 -12.17
N PRO A 24 18.01 46.96 -11.73
CA PRO A 24 19.10 47.10 -12.69
C PRO A 24 20.32 46.22 -12.37
N GLY A 25 20.82 45.51 -13.39
CA GLY A 25 22.24 45.12 -13.49
C GLY A 25 23.04 46.27 -14.12
N ALA A 26 24.34 46.22 -14.36
CA ALA A 26 25.35 45.15 -14.28
C ALA A 26 26.75 45.82 -14.34
N GLU A 27 27.79 44.97 -14.40
CA GLU A 27 29.20 45.18 -14.80
C GLU A 27 30.24 45.20 -13.65
N THR A 28 30.88 44.06 -13.38
CA THR A 28 32.19 43.53 -13.89
C THR A 28 33.44 44.27 -13.40
N THR A 29 34.29 43.56 -12.63
CA THR A 29 35.66 43.19 -13.04
C THR A 29 36.32 42.25 -12.02
N ASP A 30 37.19 41.39 -12.55
CA ASP A 30 38.17 40.47 -11.93
C ASP A 30 38.88 40.99 -10.67
N THR A 31 39.33 40.09 -9.77
CA THR A 31 40.73 39.59 -9.70
C THR A 31 40.94 38.67 -8.46
N THR A 32 41.69 37.60 -8.68
CA THR A 32 42.48 36.70 -7.81
C THR A 32 42.94 37.25 -6.44
N ASP A 33 42.79 36.47 -5.35
CA ASP A 33 43.88 35.90 -4.50
C ASP A 33 43.38 35.37 -3.12
N SER A 34 43.97 34.24 -2.70
CA SER A 34 43.99 33.69 -1.32
C SER A 34 45.25 34.19 -0.59
N PRO A 35 45.59 33.81 0.68
CA PRO A 35 44.82 33.47 1.90
C PRO A 35 45.40 34.24 3.14
N ALA A 36 45.11 33.74 4.36
CA ALA A 36 45.73 34.03 5.69
C ALA A 36 44.89 34.97 6.60
N THR A 37 44.79 34.86 7.93
CA THR A 37 45.22 33.92 9.00
C THR A 37 44.56 34.41 10.32
N THR A 38 44.39 33.50 11.30
CA THR A 38 44.43 33.70 12.79
C THR A 38 43.53 34.79 13.42
N GLY A 39 42.62 34.51 14.35
CA GLY A 39 42.81 33.85 15.65
C GLY A 39 41.81 34.45 16.68
N PRO A 40 41.77 33.94 17.92
CA PRO A 40 40.54 33.78 18.71
C PRO A 40 40.27 34.90 19.73
N GLY A 41 39.01 35.04 20.14
CA GLY A 41 38.56 35.92 21.22
C GLY A 41 37.62 35.20 22.19
N THR A 42 38.20 34.73 23.29
CA THR A 42 37.54 34.17 24.48
C THR A 42 37.20 35.30 25.46
N THR A 43 36.01 35.27 26.08
CA THR A 43 35.61 35.74 27.45
C THR A 43 34.07 35.85 27.46
N GLY A 44 33.27 35.36 28.40
CA GLY A 44 33.50 35.01 29.80
C GLY A 44 32.56 35.83 30.70
N SER A 45 31.87 35.16 31.63
CA SER A 45 30.97 35.64 32.72
C SER A 45 29.47 35.55 32.40
N ALA A 46 28.56 34.91 33.14
CA ALA A 46 28.40 34.40 34.53
C ALA A 46 27.24 35.13 35.25
N SER A 47 26.32 34.30 35.77
CA SER A 47 25.39 34.49 36.90
C SER A 47 24.33 35.60 36.85
N THR A 48 23.06 35.29 37.12
CA THR A 48 22.49 35.16 38.49
C THR A 48 20.98 34.87 38.44
N ALA A 49 20.51 34.21 39.51
CA ALA A 49 19.18 33.74 39.86
C ALA A 49 18.00 34.73 39.78
N GLY A 50 16.79 34.16 39.72
CA GLY A 50 15.52 34.81 40.00
C GLY A 50 14.41 33.78 40.29
N ASP A 51 14.19 33.52 41.58
CA ASP A 51 12.97 32.97 42.21
C ASP A 51 11.80 33.97 41.93
N THR A 52 10.50 33.66 41.79
CA THR A 52 9.59 33.14 42.82
C THR A 52 8.14 32.99 42.27
N THR A 53 7.40 32.03 42.86
CA THR A 53 5.94 32.01 43.20
C THR A 53 4.79 31.75 42.19
N LEU A 54 4.17 30.57 42.42
CA LEU A 54 2.77 30.27 42.79
C LEU A 54 1.58 30.60 41.86
N LEU A 55 0.84 29.53 41.51
CA LEU A 55 -0.60 29.45 41.73
C LEU A 55 -1.06 27.98 41.89
N GLU A 56 -1.60 27.68 43.07
CA GLU A 56 -2.38 26.48 43.41
C GLU A 56 -3.74 26.48 42.70
N THR A 57 -4.30 25.29 42.43
CA THR A 57 -5.69 24.98 42.78
C THR A 57 -5.85 23.47 43.04
N THR A 58 -6.29 23.16 44.25
CA THR A 58 -6.76 21.87 44.82
C THR A 58 -8.13 21.46 44.24
N SER A 59 -8.54 20.19 44.15
CA SER A 59 -9.22 19.41 45.22
C SER A 59 -9.75 18.10 44.55
N THR A 60 -9.43 16.86 44.97
CA THR A 60 -9.98 15.99 46.05
C THR A 60 -10.65 14.70 45.52
N THR A 61 -9.94 13.58 45.71
CA THR A 61 -10.31 12.32 46.42
C THR A 61 -11.67 11.62 46.21
N SER A 62 -11.62 10.33 45.81
CA SER A 62 -11.89 9.14 46.68
C SER A 62 -12.72 8.03 46.03
N GLY A 63 -12.29 6.77 46.19
CA GLY A 63 -13.21 5.64 46.40
C GLY A 63 -13.00 4.37 45.56
N ASN A 64 -12.21 3.42 46.07
CA ASN A 64 -12.34 1.98 45.83
C ASN A 64 -13.58 1.46 46.61
N PRO A 65 -14.33 0.39 46.21
CA PRO A 65 -13.97 -0.98 46.64
C PRO A 65 -14.38 -2.18 45.73
N THR A 66 -13.57 -3.23 45.83
CA THR A 66 -13.77 -4.72 45.77
C THR A 66 -15.04 -5.42 45.21
N THR A 67 -14.77 -6.41 44.35
CA THR A 67 -15.20 -7.84 44.31
C THR A 67 -16.60 -8.30 44.77
N ALA A 68 -17.36 -8.97 43.89
CA ALA A 68 -18.17 -10.16 44.20
C ALA A 68 -18.70 -10.89 42.94
N SER A 69 -18.74 -12.21 43.06
CA SER A 69 -19.31 -13.24 42.15
C SER A 69 -20.85 -13.32 42.26
N SER A 70 -21.55 -13.67 41.18
CA SER A 70 -22.83 -14.38 41.25
C SER A 70 -23.26 -15.02 39.92
N THR A 71 -23.99 -16.12 40.06
CA THR A 71 -24.38 -17.16 39.12
C THR A 71 -25.81 -16.95 38.58
N ALA A 72 -26.12 -17.64 37.46
CA ALA A 72 -27.45 -18.18 37.01
C ALA A 72 -28.28 -17.34 35.99
N PRO A 73 -29.31 -17.91 35.31
CA PRO A 73 -29.54 -19.28 34.80
C PRO A 73 -30.02 -19.34 33.31
N ASN A 74 -30.15 -20.58 32.81
CA ASN A 74 -30.82 -21.03 31.58
C ASN A 74 -32.31 -20.62 31.47
N PRO A 75 -32.88 -20.56 30.25
CA PRO A 75 -34.08 -21.38 29.98
C PRO A 75 -34.20 -21.98 28.56
N THR A 76 -34.43 -23.29 28.56
CA THR A 76 -35.45 -24.12 27.88
C THR A 76 -36.10 -23.71 26.54
N THR A 77 -35.92 -24.62 25.57
CA THR A 77 -36.81 -25.21 24.54
C THR A 77 -38.27 -24.74 24.41
N ALA A 78 -38.69 -24.42 23.17
CA ALA A 78 -40.02 -24.71 22.64
C ALA A 78 -40.00 -24.86 21.10
N ASN A 79 -40.38 -26.04 20.62
CA ASN A 79 -40.85 -26.32 19.25
C ASN A 79 -42.28 -25.75 19.10
N PRO A 80 -42.76 -25.40 17.89
CA PRO A 80 -43.76 -26.30 17.29
C PRO A 80 -43.81 -26.34 15.74
N THR A 81 -44.11 -27.56 15.25
CA THR A 81 -44.99 -27.95 14.11
C THR A 81 -44.83 -27.37 12.69
N THR A 82 -44.44 -28.28 11.81
CA THR A 82 -45.00 -28.62 10.49
C THR A 82 -46.26 -27.89 10.03
N THR A 83 -46.23 -27.32 8.82
CA THR A 83 -47.37 -27.32 7.89
C THR A 83 -46.83 -27.44 6.47
N SER A 84 -47.15 -28.55 5.82
CA SER A 84 -47.02 -28.72 4.38
C SER A 84 -48.16 -27.96 3.69
N ASP A 85 -47.86 -27.23 2.63
CA ASP A 85 -48.84 -27.03 1.56
C ASP A 85 -48.17 -27.25 0.20
N SER A 86 -48.90 -27.90 -0.69
CA SER A 86 -48.47 -28.47 -1.96
C SER A 86 -49.27 -27.86 -3.10
N GLY A 87 -48.63 -27.70 -4.26
CA GLY A 87 -49.25 -27.38 -5.55
C GLY A 87 -49.31 -25.87 -5.82
N GLU A 88 -49.05 -25.37 -7.03
CA GLU A 88 -49.16 -25.96 -8.36
C GLU A 88 -48.28 -25.15 -9.36
N THR A 89 -48.22 -25.69 -10.57
CA THR A 89 -47.17 -25.70 -11.59
C THR A 89 -47.10 -24.52 -12.58
N THR A 90 -45.94 -24.45 -13.26
CA THR A 90 -45.67 -23.94 -14.64
C THR A 90 -45.85 -22.43 -14.86
N ASP A 91 -44.89 -21.69 -15.44
CA ASP A 91 -44.25 -21.95 -16.72
C ASP A 91 -42.90 -21.21 -16.89
N THR A 92 -42.21 -21.64 -17.93
CA THR A 92 -40.84 -21.46 -18.41
C THR A 92 -40.41 -20.03 -18.75
N THR A 93 -39.31 -19.56 -18.13
CA THR A 93 -38.23 -18.84 -18.85
C THR A 93 -36.93 -19.13 -18.12
N GLY A 94 -35.96 -19.71 -18.85
CA GLY A 94 -34.65 -20.05 -18.33
C GLY A 94 -33.89 -18.82 -17.86
N THR A 95 -33.93 -18.58 -16.56
CA THR A 95 -32.90 -17.81 -15.86
C THR A 95 -32.04 -18.84 -15.15
N SER A 96 -30.82 -19.03 -15.65
CA SER A 96 -29.77 -19.73 -14.93
C SER A 96 -29.70 -19.15 -13.52
N PHE A 97 -30.11 -19.92 -12.53
CA PHE A 97 -29.79 -19.65 -11.14
C PHE A 97 -28.29 -19.90 -11.01
N ILE A 98 -27.47 -18.92 -11.41
CA ILE A 98 -26.13 -18.82 -10.86
C ILE A 98 -26.36 -18.49 -9.40
N ILE A 99 -26.26 -19.53 -8.57
CA ILE A 99 -26.01 -19.35 -7.15
C ILE A 99 -24.64 -18.68 -7.11
N VAL A 100 -24.63 -17.35 -7.00
CA VAL A 100 -23.47 -16.61 -6.51
C VAL A 100 -23.19 -17.24 -5.16
N PRO A 101 -22.05 -17.94 -4.94
CA PRO A 101 -21.71 -18.33 -3.59
C PRO A 101 -21.70 -17.05 -2.76
N ASP A 102 -22.55 -16.99 -1.75
CA ASP A 102 -22.50 -15.97 -0.72
C ASP A 102 -21.12 -16.12 -0.04
N VAL A 103 -20.11 -15.47 -0.61
CA VAL A 103 -18.84 -15.20 0.06
C VAL A 103 -19.18 -14.20 1.16
N GLY A 104 -19.63 -14.75 2.28
CA GLY A 104 -20.10 -13.97 3.41
C GLY A 104 -19.04 -13.03 3.94
N GLY A 105 -19.50 -11.85 4.36
CA GLY A 105 -18.87 -11.06 5.40
C GLY A 105 -18.50 -9.65 4.95
N ASP A 106 -19.41 -8.70 5.17
CA ASP A 106 -19.22 -7.29 5.56
C ASP A 106 -18.16 -6.37 4.88
N VAL A 107 -17.33 -6.83 3.94
CA VAL A 107 -16.29 -5.98 3.35
C VAL A 107 -16.90 -5.07 2.27
N CYS A 108 -17.88 -5.55 1.49
CA CYS A 108 -18.63 -4.73 0.53
C CYS A 108 -20.01 -5.33 0.23
N PRO A 109 -21.13 -4.71 0.64
CA PRO A 109 -22.46 -5.21 0.29
C PRO A 109 -22.74 -5.06 -1.22
N GLY A 110 -23.13 -6.17 -1.87
CA GLY A 110 -23.61 -6.17 -3.26
C GLY A 110 -22.60 -6.60 -4.32
N VAL A 111 -21.45 -7.13 -3.92
CA VAL A 111 -20.44 -7.59 -4.88
C VAL A 111 -20.81 -8.92 -5.52
N ALA A 112 -20.67 -8.98 -6.85
CA ALA A 112 -20.92 -10.20 -7.62
C ALA A 112 -19.77 -11.22 -7.43
N ALA A 113 -20.06 -12.51 -7.62
CA ALA A 113 -19.04 -13.56 -7.60
C ALA A 113 -17.89 -13.23 -8.57
N SER A 114 -16.67 -13.66 -8.20
CA SER A 114 -15.55 -13.72 -9.13
C SER A 114 -15.96 -14.50 -10.38
N PHE A 115 -15.82 -13.87 -11.56
CA PHE A 115 -16.32 -14.42 -12.81
C PHE A 115 -15.30 -15.29 -13.54
N CYS A 116 -14.02 -15.19 -13.15
CA CYS A 116 -12.93 -15.92 -13.76
C CYS A 116 -11.79 -16.20 -12.78
N ASP A 117 -10.88 -17.07 -13.19
CA ASP A 117 -9.72 -17.44 -12.39
C ASP A 117 -8.53 -16.56 -12.82
N PRO A 118 -7.94 -15.72 -11.94
CA PRO A 118 -6.81 -14.88 -12.33
C PRO A 118 -5.54 -15.70 -12.62
N TRP A 119 -5.45 -16.93 -12.10
CA TRP A 119 -4.35 -17.86 -12.32
C TRP A 119 -4.40 -18.54 -13.69
N SER A 120 -5.57 -18.53 -14.33
CA SER A 120 -5.79 -19.14 -15.64
C SER A 120 -6.72 -18.32 -16.53
N GLN A 121 -6.24 -17.94 -17.71
CA GLN A 121 -6.99 -17.10 -18.66
C GLN A 121 -8.04 -17.86 -19.47
N GLU A 122 -8.41 -19.07 -19.03
CA GLU A 122 -9.27 -20.03 -19.75
C GLU A 122 -10.77 -19.85 -19.45
N THR A 123 -11.10 -19.21 -18.33
CA THR A 123 -12.50 -19.07 -17.89
C THR A 123 -13.27 -18.02 -18.69
N CYS A 124 -12.58 -17.04 -19.27
CA CYS A 124 -13.19 -16.00 -20.11
C CYS A 124 -13.27 -16.39 -21.58
N GLY A 125 -14.12 -15.70 -22.35
CA GLY A 125 -14.23 -15.90 -23.79
C GLY A 125 -12.91 -15.68 -24.55
N ARG A 126 -12.87 -16.14 -25.81
CA ARG A 126 -11.69 -15.99 -26.69
C ARG A 126 -11.29 -14.52 -26.91
N ASP A 127 -12.27 -13.63 -26.88
CA ASP A 127 -12.09 -12.19 -27.09
C ASP A 127 -12.14 -11.40 -25.77
N GLU A 128 -12.01 -12.08 -24.61
CA GLU A 128 -12.04 -11.48 -23.27
C GLU A 128 -10.87 -11.99 -22.41
N LYS A 129 -10.34 -11.19 -21.50
CA LYS A 129 -9.32 -11.59 -20.51
C LYS A 129 -9.86 -11.58 -19.10
N CYS A 130 -9.25 -12.36 -18.22
CA CYS A 130 -9.55 -12.28 -16.79
C CYS A 130 -8.69 -11.19 -16.14
N ALA A 131 -9.32 -10.24 -15.45
CA ALA A 131 -8.63 -9.14 -14.77
C ALA A 131 -9.12 -8.99 -13.32
N PRO A 132 -8.21 -8.73 -12.35
CA PRO A 132 -8.59 -8.33 -11.00
C PRO A 132 -9.41 -7.03 -11.01
N SER A 133 -10.45 -6.99 -10.19
CA SER A 133 -11.36 -5.85 -10.04
C SER A 133 -11.70 -5.66 -8.56
N GLY A 134 -11.96 -4.42 -8.17
CA GLY A 134 -12.49 -4.11 -6.84
C GLY A 134 -14.00 -4.28 -6.75
N GLY A 135 -14.72 -4.51 -7.86
CA GLY A 135 -16.18 -4.71 -7.82
C GLY A 135 -16.97 -3.53 -7.22
N GLY A 136 -16.38 -2.32 -7.20
CA GLY A 136 -16.92 -1.13 -6.53
C GLY A 136 -16.29 -0.81 -5.17
N CYS A 137 -15.33 -1.61 -4.70
CA CYS A 137 -14.55 -1.40 -3.50
C CYS A 137 -13.23 -0.66 -3.78
N ASP A 138 -12.54 -0.28 -2.72
CA ASP A 138 -11.22 0.38 -2.71
C ASP A 138 -10.04 -0.61 -2.69
N VAL A 139 -10.32 -1.90 -2.85
CA VAL A 139 -9.34 -3.00 -2.91
C VAL A 139 -9.72 -4.00 -3.99
N PHE A 140 -8.74 -4.69 -4.59
CA PHE A 140 -9.00 -5.79 -5.53
C PHE A 140 -9.51 -7.02 -4.77
N ILE A 141 -10.81 -7.29 -4.86
CA ILE A 141 -11.47 -8.43 -4.18
C ILE A 141 -12.29 -9.32 -5.13
N HIS A 142 -12.27 -9.04 -6.44
CA HIS A 142 -13.00 -9.74 -7.49
C HIS A 142 -12.17 -9.97 -8.75
N THR A 143 -12.71 -10.78 -9.65
CA THR A 143 -12.28 -10.85 -11.05
C THR A 143 -13.44 -10.65 -12.01
N ILE A 144 -13.13 -10.07 -13.17
CA ILE A 144 -14.07 -9.91 -14.27
C ILE A 144 -13.46 -10.44 -15.57
N CYS A 145 -14.33 -10.86 -16.49
CA CYS A 145 -13.97 -10.98 -17.90
C CYS A 145 -14.11 -9.60 -18.55
N ASP A 146 -12.99 -9.04 -18.97
CA ASP A 146 -12.91 -7.77 -19.67
C ASP A 146 -12.64 -8.00 -21.16
N ASP A 147 -13.22 -7.17 -22.02
CA ASP A 147 -13.02 -7.30 -23.46
C ASP A 147 -11.53 -7.09 -23.79
N LEU A 148 -10.97 -7.95 -24.65
CA LEU A 148 -9.63 -7.74 -25.16
C LEU A 148 -9.68 -6.64 -26.22
N PRO A 149 -8.88 -5.56 -26.07
CA PRO A 149 -8.81 -4.53 -27.09
C PRO A 149 -8.25 -5.11 -28.40
N PRO A 150 -8.61 -4.55 -29.57
CA PRO A 150 -8.09 -5.01 -30.86
C PRO A 150 -6.56 -4.92 -31.00
N GLN A 151 -5.94 -4.02 -30.24
CA GLN A 151 -4.48 -3.85 -30.15
C GLN A 151 -4.08 -3.80 -28.68
N PRO A 152 -3.94 -4.97 -28.03
CA PRO A 152 -3.59 -5.01 -26.62
C PRO A 152 -2.18 -4.51 -26.36
N VAL A 153 -2.01 -3.82 -25.24
CA VAL A 153 -0.73 -3.34 -24.75
C VAL A 153 0.02 -4.51 -24.10
N PRO A 154 1.28 -4.78 -24.49
CA PRO A 154 2.06 -5.86 -23.90
C PRO A 154 2.48 -5.56 -22.45
N ILE A 155 2.82 -6.60 -21.69
CA ILE A 155 3.40 -6.46 -20.35
C ILE A 155 4.61 -5.50 -20.36
N GLY A 156 4.68 -4.62 -19.38
CA GLY A 156 5.66 -3.53 -19.26
C GLY A 156 5.32 -2.26 -20.05
N GLY A 157 4.30 -2.30 -20.91
CA GLY A 157 3.79 -1.14 -21.64
C GLY A 157 2.91 -0.23 -20.78
N ALA A 158 2.81 1.05 -21.16
CA ALA A 158 1.89 1.99 -20.53
C ALA A 158 0.44 1.67 -20.92
N CYS A 159 -0.45 1.59 -19.94
CA CYS A 159 -1.85 1.21 -20.11
C CYS A 159 -2.83 2.26 -19.61
N THR A 160 -4.08 2.12 -20.02
CA THR A 160 -5.20 2.93 -19.56
C THR A 160 -6.25 2.07 -18.88
N SER A 161 -6.90 2.64 -17.86
CA SER A 161 -8.17 2.10 -17.34
C SER A 161 -9.34 2.93 -17.84
N GLU A 162 -10.42 2.25 -18.23
CA GLU A 162 -11.56 2.91 -18.88
C GLU A 162 -12.50 3.61 -17.89
N VAL A 163 -12.63 3.07 -16.68
CA VAL A 163 -13.68 3.47 -15.72
C VAL A 163 -13.09 3.91 -14.37
N GLY A 164 -11.92 3.40 -13.99
CA GLY A 164 -11.30 3.72 -12.71
C GLY A 164 -10.20 2.72 -12.31
N PRO A 165 -9.33 3.08 -11.35
CA PRO A 165 -8.11 2.34 -11.03
C PRO A 165 -8.34 0.88 -10.61
N LEU A 166 -9.51 0.58 -10.05
CA LEU A 166 -9.88 -0.76 -9.57
C LEU A 166 -11.00 -1.40 -10.40
N SER A 167 -11.31 -0.86 -11.58
CA SER A 167 -12.42 -1.40 -12.38
C SER A 167 -12.14 -2.80 -12.92
N GLY A 168 -10.87 -3.14 -13.13
CA GLY A 168 -10.42 -4.32 -13.87
C GLY A 168 -10.51 -4.16 -15.39
N ARG A 169 -11.08 -3.05 -15.90
CA ARG A 169 -11.21 -2.77 -17.33
C ARG A 169 -10.02 -1.99 -17.85
N ASN A 170 -9.25 -2.57 -18.76
CA ASN A 170 -8.00 -1.97 -19.22
C ASN A 170 -7.53 -2.51 -20.57
N ASP A 171 -6.61 -1.80 -21.20
CA ASP A 171 -6.11 -2.11 -22.55
C ASP A 171 -4.92 -3.10 -22.60
N CYS A 172 -4.54 -3.74 -21.47
CA CYS A 172 -3.48 -4.73 -21.46
C CYS A 172 -3.82 -6.03 -22.22
N GLU A 173 -2.79 -6.78 -22.59
CA GLU A 173 -2.94 -8.11 -23.19
C GLU A 173 -3.54 -9.16 -22.24
N ARG A 174 -3.92 -10.30 -22.81
CA ARG A 174 -4.44 -11.44 -22.06
C ARG A 174 -3.37 -11.92 -21.06
N GLY A 175 -3.79 -12.21 -19.83
CA GLY A 175 -2.86 -12.58 -18.76
C GLY A 175 -2.14 -11.38 -18.15
N ALA A 176 -2.58 -10.16 -18.42
CA ALA A 176 -2.07 -8.95 -17.81
C ALA A 176 -3.19 -8.04 -17.31
N THR A 177 -2.88 -7.19 -16.34
CA THR A 177 -3.77 -6.14 -15.84
C THR A 177 -3.03 -4.82 -15.74
N CYS A 178 -3.76 -3.72 -15.87
CA CYS A 178 -3.19 -2.39 -15.68
C CYS A 178 -3.00 -2.14 -14.18
N TRP A 179 -1.77 -1.87 -13.78
CA TRP A 179 -1.36 -1.74 -12.40
C TRP A 179 -0.82 -0.35 -12.09
N PHE A 180 -0.90 0.01 -10.81
CA PHE A 180 -0.47 1.30 -10.27
C PHE A 180 -1.05 2.48 -11.06
N ILE A 181 -2.38 2.42 -11.21
CA ILE A 181 -3.13 3.36 -12.02
C ILE A 181 -3.25 4.68 -11.26
N ASP A 182 -2.72 5.74 -11.85
CA ASP A 182 -2.89 7.09 -11.32
C ASP A 182 -4.38 7.49 -11.39
N PRO A 183 -5.00 7.86 -10.26
CA PRO A 183 -6.45 8.05 -10.20
C PRO A 183 -6.94 9.28 -10.98
N ASP A 184 -6.06 10.23 -11.27
CA ASP A 184 -6.40 11.45 -12.00
C ASP A 184 -6.30 11.27 -13.51
N THR A 185 -5.27 10.54 -13.96
CA THR A 185 -4.98 10.32 -15.39
C THR A 185 -5.48 8.99 -15.93
N LEU A 186 -5.80 8.04 -15.05
CA LEU A 186 -6.14 6.64 -15.36
C LEU A 186 -5.06 5.90 -16.15
N LEU A 187 -3.81 6.32 -16.00
CA LEU A 187 -2.64 5.70 -16.63
C LEU A 187 -1.90 4.82 -15.63
N GLY A 188 -1.45 3.66 -16.10
CA GLY A 188 -0.64 2.73 -15.32
C GLY A 188 0.35 1.97 -16.19
N THR A 189 0.81 0.82 -15.70
CA THR A 189 1.66 -0.12 -16.46
C THR A 189 1.03 -1.51 -16.50
N CYS A 190 1.07 -2.17 -17.66
CA CYS A 190 0.63 -3.56 -17.75
C CYS A 190 1.58 -4.47 -16.98
N VAL A 191 1.07 -5.19 -15.99
CA VAL A 191 1.79 -6.24 -15.27
C VAL A 191 1.16 -7.60 -15.56
N GLY A 192 1.99 -8.64 -15.64
CA GLY A 192 1.51 -10.01 -15.83
C GLY A 192 0.75 -10.50 -14.60
N LEU A 193 -0.20 -11.42 -14.81
CA LEU A 193 -0.84 -12.18 -13.74
C LEU A 193 -0.03 -13.44 -13.48
N CYS A 194 0.04 -13.88 -12.22
CA CYS A 194 0.76 -15.13 -11.93
C CYS A 194 0.08 -16.33 -12.57
N HIS A 195 0.88 -17.35 -12.89
CA HIS A 195 0.43 -18.66 -13.27
C HIS A 195 0.59 -19.66 -12.11
N GLY A 196 0.09 -20.88 -12.32
CA GLY A 196 0.23 -21.97 -11.35
C GLY A 196 -0.92 -21.98 -10.34
N SER A 197 -0.57 -21.98 -9.06
CA SER A 197 -1.54 -21.89 -7.95
C SER A 197 -0.97 -21.08 -6.80
N HIS A 198 -1.79 -20.83 -5.78
CA HIS A 198 -1.36 -20.16 -4.56
C HIS A 198 -0.19 -20.87 -3.86
N GLU A 199 -0.13 -22.20 -3.91
CA GLU A 199 0.94 -23.01 -3.30
C GLU A 199 2.18 -23.17 -4.18
N ALA A 200 2.04 -22.93 -5.48
CA ALA A 200 3.12 -23.02 -6.46
C ALA A 200 3.01 -21.87 -7.46
N PRO A 201 3.18 -20.61 -6.99
CA PRO A 201 3.03 -19.45 -7.85
C PRO A 201 4.21 -19.34 -8.82
N ASP A 202 3.92 -18.98 -10.07
CA ASP A 202 4.93 -18.87 -11.12
C ASP A 202 4.78 -17.58 -11.94
N CYS A 203 5.92 -16.95 -12.20
CA CYS A 203 6.06 -15.80 -13.11
C CYS A 203 7.17 -16.02 -14.15
N ALA A 204 7.57 -17.27 -14.43
CA ALA A 204 8.62 -17.56 -15.42
C ALA A 204 8.30 -17.05 -16.84
N HIS A 205 7.03 -16.79 -17.14
CA HIS A 205 6.59 -16.18 -18.39
C HIS A 205 6.91 -14.67 -18.49
N VAL A 206 7.22 -14.01 -17.36
CA VAL A 206 7.69 -12.62 -17.30
C VAL A 206 9.08 -12.58 -16.64
N PRO A 207 10.17 -12.56 -17.43
CA PRO A 207 11.53 -12.59 -16.89
C PRO A 207 11.81 -11.45 -15.90
N GLY A 208 12.53 -11.75 -14.82
CA GLY A 208 12.92 -10.76 -13.81
C GLY A 208 11.76 -10.29 -12.91
N THR A 209 10.71 -11.10 -12.77
CA THR A 209 9.59 -10.83 -11.88
C THR A 209 9.35 -11.99 -10.93
N ALA A 210 8.67 -11.69 -9.83
CA ALA A 210 8.18 -12.65 -8.86
C ALA A 210 6.67 -12.50 -8.70
N CYS A 211 6.00 -13.60 -8.35
CA CYS A 211 4.59 -13.54 -8.05
C CYS A 211 4.37 -12.89 -6.68
N VAL A 212 3.59 -11.82 -6.67
CA VAL A 212 3.23 -11.05 -5.49
C VAL A 212 1.72 -11.02 -5.39
N PHE A 213 1.21 -11.36 -4.23
CA PHE A 213 -0.20 -11.20 -3.90
C PHE A 213 -0.41 -9.80 -3.34
N VAL A 214 -1.19 -8.97 -4.00
CA VAL A 214 -1.53 -7.66 -3.47
C VAL A 214 -2.86 -7.79 -2.73
N HIS A 215 -2.84 -7.56 -1.41
CA HIS A 215 -3.90 -7.79 -0.40
C HIS A 215 -3.95 -9.19 0.24
N ASP A 216 -4.63 -9.28 1.38
CA ASP A 216 -4.83 -10.52 2.14
C ASP A 216 -6.05 -11.31 1.63
N GLU A 217 -6.08 -12.60 1.97
CA GLU A 217 -7.18 -13.54 1.76
C GLU A 217 -8.57 -12.99 2.19
N PRO A 218 -9.68 -13.42 1.55
CA PRO A 218 -9.80 -14.59 0.66
C PRO A 218 -9.58 -14.32 -0.83
N PHE A 219 -9.27 -13.08 -1.21
CA PHE A 219 -8.95 -12.74 -2.59
C PHE A 219 -7.80 -11.73 -2.62
N SER A 220 -6.67 -12.19 -3.16
CA SER A 220 -5.50 -11.36 -3.45
C SER A 220 -5.28 -11.36 -4.96
N ALA A 221 -4.94 -10.22 -5.55
CA ALA A 221 -4.61 -10.21 -6.97
C ALA A 221 -3.17 -10.77 -7.15
N PRO A 222 -2.99 -11.86 -7.91
CA PRO A 222 -1.67 -12.45 -8.11
C PRO A 222 -0.97 -11.76 -9.28
N LEU A 223 0.02 -10.92 -8.99
CA LEU A 223 0.73 -10.09 -9.97
C LEU A 223 2.21 -10.48 -10.10
N CYS A 224 2.72 -10.53 -11.31
CA CYS A 224 4.15 -10.65 -11.59
C CYS A 224 4.79 -9.27 -11.52
N LEU A 225 5.42 -8.96 -10.38
CA LEU A 225 6.08 -7.67 -10.14
C LEU A 225 7.59 -7.79 -10.30
N PRO A 226 8.28 -6.73 -10.77
CA PRO A 226 9.73 -6.74 -10.92
C PRO A 226 10.44 -7.10 -9.62
N THR A 227 11.38 -8.04 -9.68
CA THR A 227 12.28 -8.31 -8.55
C THR A 227 13.28 -7.18 -8.41
N CYS A 228 13.78 -6.97 -7.20
CA CYS A 228 14.74 -5.92 -6.92
C CYS A 228 15.82 -6.39 -5.93
N ASP A 229 16.96 -5.70 -5.99
CA ASP A 229 18.02 -5.82 -4.99
C ASP A 229 17.73 -4.84 -3.84
N PRO A 230 17.64 -5.30 -2.58
CA PRO A 230 17.40 -4.41 -1.44
C PRO A 230 18.56 -3.47 -1.10
N PHE A 231 19.80 -3.78 -1.49
CA PHE A 231 20.96 -2.90 -1.31
C PHE A 231 21.03 -1.83 -2.41
N GLU A 232 20.64 -2.19 -3.64
CA GLU A 232 20.61 -1.29 -4.78
C GLU A 232 19.22 -1.26 -5.44
N PRO A 233 18.19 -0.70 -4.76
CA PRO A 233 16.82 -0.75 -5.25
C PRO A 233 16.65 0.05 -6.53
N THR A 234 16.20 -0.62 -7.59
CA THR A 234 15.94 -0.06 -8.93
C THR A 234 14.44 -0.03 -9.27
N CYS A 235 13.60 0.20 -8.27
CA CYS A 235 12.15 0.17 -8.45
C CYS A 235 11.62 1.41 -9.21
N PRO A 236 10.49 1.26 -9.94
CA PRO A 236 9.79 2.39 -10.55
C PRO A 236 9.44 3.48 -9.54
N GLU A 237 9.13 4.70 -10.01
CA GLU A 237 8.71 5.78 -9.12
C GLU A 237 7.55 5.35 -8.22
N LYS A 238 7.59 5.78 -6.95
CA LYS A 238 6.59 5.47 -5.91
C LYS A 238 6.46 3.97 -5.58
N HIS A 239 7.51 3.19 -5.86
CA HIS A 239 7.67 1.82 -5.42
C HIS A 239 8.95 1.69 -4.60
N HIS A 240 8.97 0.76 -3.66
CA HIS A 240 10.16 0.39 -2.92
C HIS A 240 10.41 -1.12 -3.01
N CYS A 241 11.66 -1.49 -2.77
CA CYS A 241 12.07 -2.88 -2.75
C CYS A 241 11.74 -3.50 -1.39
N HIS A 242 10.83 -4.47 -1.37
CA HIS A 242 10.38 -5.10 -0.13
C HIS A 242 10.25 -6.62 -0.30
N PRO A 243 10.48 -7.43 0.75
CA PRO A 243 10.18 -8.84 0.67
C PRO A 243 8.68 -9.05 0.50
N THR A 244 8.33 -10.01 -0.33
CA THR A 244 6.92 -10.32 -0.59
C THR A 244 6.38 -11.16 0.56
N TRP A 245 5.15 -10.90 1.01
CA TRP A 245 4.59 -11.71 2.10
C TRP A 245 4.34 -13.17 1.69
N ALA A 246 4.05 -13.40 0.41
CA ALA A 246 3.83 -14.71 -0.19
C ALA A 246 5.10 -15.56 -0.26
N ALA A 247 6.23 -14.89 -0.53
CA ALA A 247 7.56 -15.47 -0.60
C ALA A 247 8.52 -14.50 0.10
N PRO A 248 8.67 -14.57 1.45
CA PRO A 248 9.50 -13.62 2.21
C PRO A 248 10.96 -13.64 1.79
N GLU A 249 11.38 -14.70 1.12
CA GLU A 249 12.72 -14.88 0.53
C GLU A 249 12.93 -14.08 -0.77
N VAL A 250 11.89 -13.47 -1.33
CA VAL A 250 11.96 -12.76 -2.61
C VAL A 250 11.63 -11.29 -2.40
N PHE A 251 12.50 -10.41 -2.91
CA PHE A 251 12.29 -8.98 -2.92
C PHE A 251 11.69 -8.53 -4.26
N ALA A 252 10.62 -7.76 -4.18
CA ALA A 252 9.94 -7.21 -5.35
C ALA A 252 9.61 -5.73 -5.17
N CYS A 253 9.46 -5.04 -6.29
CA CYS A 253 9.01 -3.66 -6.33
C CYS A 253 7.51 -3.60 -6.07
N THR A 254 7.14 -3.26 -4.84
CA THR A 254 5.76 -3.04 -4.44
C THR A 254 5.47 -1.54 -4.41
N PRO A 255 4.25 -1.11 -4.74
CA PRO A 255 3.84 0.27 -4.50
C PRO A 255 4.11 0.68 -3.06
N ASP A 256 4.52 1.93 -2.87
CA ASP A 256 4.60 2.49 -1.53
C ASP A 256 3.23 2.40 -0.85
N ALA A 257 3.20 1.94 0.41
CA ALA A 257 2.05 2.17 1.26
C ALA A 257 1.80 3.69 1.32
N LEU A 258 0.54 4.10 1.51
CA LEU A 258 0.18 5.52 1.54
C LEU A 258 1.08 6.24 2.57
N PRO A 259 1.92 7.21 2.15
CA PRO A 259 2.84 7.87 3.07
C PRO A 259 2.12 8.57 4.23
N PRO A 260 2.78 8.75 5.39
CA PRO A 260 4.19 8.46 5.64
C PRO A 260 4.47 6.98 5.93
N LEU A 261 5.54 6.46 5.31
CA LEU A 261 6.09 5.15 5.67
C LEU A 261 6.80 5.24 7.03
N GLY A 262 6.76 4.15 7.80
CA GLY A 262 7.37 4.04 9.12
C GLY A 262 8.90 4.16 9.04
N ALA A 263 9.45 5.05 9.88
CA ALA A 263 10.89 5.19 10.05
C ALA A 263 11.47 4.04 10.91
N ALA A 264 12.79 3.97 11.02
CA ALA A 264 13.44 2.99 11.87
C ALA A 264 12.90 3.06 13.30
N PHE A 265 12.55 1.90 13.83
CA PHE A 265 11.95 1.67 15.15
C PHE A 265 10.51 2.15 15.33
N GLU A 266 9.84 2.58 14.26
CA GLU A 266 8.42 2.90 14.30
C GLU A 266 7.53 1.66 14.11
N PRO A 267 6.32 1.65 14.69
CA PRO A 267 5.36 0.58 14.45
C PRO A 267 4.99 0.45 12.97
N CYS A 268 4.77 -0.78 12.53
CA CYS A 268 4.42 -1.06 11.13
C CYS A 268 3.40 -2.19 11.00
N ALA A 269 2.75 -2.25 9.85
CA ALA A 269 2.07 -3.44 9.37
C ALA A 269 2.60 -3.78 7.97
N LYS A 270 2.98 -5.03 7.74
CA LYS A 270 3.37 -5.53 6.42
C LYS A 270 4.45 -4.67 5.74
N THR A 271 4.11 -3.97 4.67
CA THR A 271 5.02 -3.20 3.80
C THR A 271 5.06 -1.70 4.15
N ASP A 272 4.60 -1.32 5.34
CA ASP A 272 4.47 0.09 5.75
C ASP A 272 5.81 0.75 6.13
N CYS A 273 6.94 0.03 6.01
CA CYS A 273 8.25 0.55 6.37
C CYS A 273 8.92 1.32 5.23
N ALA A 274 9.73 2.33 5.58
CA ALA A 274 10.52 3.04 4.60
C ALA A 274 11.54 2.13 3.88
N ALA A 275 12.02 2.56 2.71
CA ALA A 275 12.99 1.79 1.93
C ALA A 275 14.22 1.38 2.75
N GLY A 276 14.66 0.12 2.58
CA GLY A 276 15.76 -0.48 3.35
C GLY A 276 15.37 -0.97 4.75
N LEU A 277 14.09 -0.84 5.14
CA LEU A 277 13.58 -1.34 6.40
C LEU A 277 12.58 -2.49 6.19
N LEU A 278 12.56 -3.39 7.16
CA LEU A 278 11.72 -4.58 7.26
C LEU A 278 10.75 -4.43 8.42
N CYS A 279 9.49 -4.81 8.22
CA CYS A 279 8.53 -4.86 9.32
C CYS A 279 8.76 -6.14 10.13
N SER A 280 9.58 -6.04 11.18
CA SER A 280 10.01 -7.16 12.00
C SER A 280 9.07 -7.40 13.19
N GLU A 281 8.96 -8.65 13.62
CA GLU A 281 8.16 -9.04 14.79
C GLU A 281 8.72 -8.43 16.09
N PRO A 282 7.86 -8.02 17.04
CA PRO A 282 8.26 -7.27 18.23
C PRO A 282 9.34 -7.96 19.06
N GLU A 283 9.32 -9.29 19.13
CA GLU A 283 10.22 -10.09 19.96
C GLU A 283 11.67 -10.07 19.47
N THR A 284 11.85 -9.87 18.16
CA THR A 284 13.17 -9.95 17.50
C THR A 284 13.60 -8.63 16.88
N ALA A 285 12.72 -7.63 16.80
CA ALA A 285 13.00 -6.37 16.13
C ALA A 285 14.12 -5.56 16.81
N ALA A 286 13.83 -4.81 17.88
CA ALA A 286 14.80 -4.00 18.61
C ALA A 286 14.28 -3.64 20.01
N ILE A 287 15.18 -3.21 20.91
CA ILE A 287 14.79 -2.74 22.26
C ILE A 287 14.01 -1.42 22.18
N GLU A 288 14.27 -0.62 21.15
CA GLU A 288 13.61 0.66 20.88
C GLU A 288 12.16 0.52 20.41
N CYS A 289 11.77 -0.68 19.97
CA CYS A 289 10.45 -0.95 19.44
C CYS A 289 9.39 -0.96 20.55
N ALA A 290 8.20 -0.44 20.24
CA ALA A 290 7.08 -0.47 21.18
C ALA A 290 6.67 -1.93 21.47
N PRO A 291 6.47 -2.31 22.74
CA PRO A 291 6.12 -3.67 23.09
C PRO A 291 4.76 -4.06 22.51
N GLY A 292 4.68 -5.24 21.89
CA GLY A 292 3.45 -5.81 21.33
C GLY A 292 3.09 -5.33 19.93
N PHE A 293 3.98 -4.61 19.24
CA PHE A 293 3.77 -4.18 17.85
C PHE A 293 4.98 -4.53 16.98
N ASN A 294 4.73 -4.95 15.73
CA ASN A 294 5.78 -5.05 14.73
C ASN A 294 6.44 -3.69 14.54
N CYS A 295 7.69 -3.70 14.09
CA CYS A 295 8.54 -2.53 14.12
C CYS A 295 9.51 -2.53 12.94
N CYS A 296 9.70 -1.36 12.32
CA CYS A 296 10.60 -1.24 11.18
C CYS A 296 12.07 -1.35 11.63
N THR A 297 12.78 -2.39 11.18
CA THR A 297 14.21 -2.57 11.43
C THR A 297 15.01 -2.59 10.13
N PRO A 298 16.27 -2.15 10.15
CA PRO A 298 17.06 -2.07 8.93
C PRO A 298 17.52 -3.45 8.44
N LEU A 299 17.66 -3.55 7.12
CA LEU A 299 18.52 -4.54 6.48
C LEU A 299 19.99 -4.17 6.70
N CYS A 300 20.86 -5.16 6.71
CA CYS A 300 22.30 -4.98 6.90
C CYS A 300 23.10 -5.89 5.98
N ASP A 301 24.35 -5.52 5.72
CA ASP A 301 25.33 -6.35 5.02
C ASP A 301 26.09 -7.20 6.06
N LEU A 302 26.15 -8.52 5.85
CA LEU A 302 26.83 -9.46 6.72
C LEU A 302 28.36 -9.31 6.72
N ASP A 303 28.95 -8.82 5.62
CA ASP A 303 30.38 -8.55 5.49
C ASP A 303 30.74 -7.19 6.11
N THR A 304 29.79 -6.27 6.16
CA THR A 304 29.93 -4.97 6.84
C THR A 304 28.81 -4.68 7.85
N PRO A 305 28.67 -5.48 8.94
CA PRO A 305 27.54 -5.38 9.86
C PRO A 305 27.40 -4.00 10.50
N ASP A 306 26.28 -3.33 10.23
CA ASP A 306 25.89 -2.07 10.87
C ASP A 306 24.40 -2.13 11.26
N CYS A 307 24.15 -2.27 12.57
CA CYS A 307 22.81 -2.28 13.13
C CYS A 307 22.67 -1.16 14.17
N PRO A 308 21.79 -0.17 13.94
CA PRO A 308 21.68 1.00 14.79
C PRO A 308 20.92 0.76 16.09
N GLY A 309 20.12 -0.31 16.19
CA GLY A 309 19.30 -0.60 17.38
C GLY A 309 20.12 -1.24 18.50
N ALA A 310 19.78 -0.90 19.75
CA ALA A 310 20.48 -1.41 20.92
C ALA A 310 20.32 -2.93 21.02
N GLY A 311 21.45 -3.63 21.07
CA GLY A 311 21.50 -5.08 21.20
C GLY A 311 21.18 -5.84 19.91
N GLN A 312 20.90 -5.15 18.80
CA GLN A 312 20.77 -5.80 17.50
C GLN A 312 22.11 -6.32 17.03
N VAL A 313 22.06 -7.44 16.31
CA VAL A 313 23.15 -7.98 15.52
C VAL A 313 22.65 -8.21 14.11
N CYS A 314 23.57 -8.18 13.14
CA CYS A 314 23.22 -8.50 11.76
C CYS A 314 23.11 -10.02 11.63
N LEU A 315 21.87 -10.53 11.53
CA LEU A 315 21.59 -11.94 11.36
C LEU A 315 21.37 -12.25 9.88
N PRO A 316 21.82 -13.40 9.36
CA PRO A 316 21.55 -13.80 7.99
C PRO A 316 20.06 -13.76 7.68
N TYR A 317 19.69 -13.11 6.58
CA TYR A 317 18.31 -13.08 6.12
C TYR A 317 17.88 -14.47 5.67
N TYR A 318 18.70 -15.08 4.81
CA TYR A 318 18.52 -16.41 4.27
C TYR A 318 19.14 -17.49 5.14
N GLU A 319 18.57 -18.69 5.12
CA GLU A 319 19.24 -19.89 5.62
C GLU A 319 20.52 -20.18 4.82
N MET A 320 21.47 -20.88 5.46
CA MET A 320 22.76 -21.21 4.85
C MET A 320 22.58 -21.96 3.52
N GLY A 321 23.03 -21.34 2.43
CA GLY A 321 22.96 -21.90 1.08
C GLY A 321 21.59 -21.79 0.41
N GLN A 322 20.65 -21.01 0.97
CA GLN A 322 19.35 -20.72 0.37
C GLN A 322 19.26 -19.31 -0.25
N ALA A 323 20.24 -18.44 0.00
CA ALA A 323 20.27 -17.11 -0.58
C ALA A 323 20.28 -17.15 -2.13
N PRO A 324 19.43 -16.36 -2.80
CA PRO A 324 19.57 -16.09 -4.22
C PRO A 324 20.95 -15.52 -4.55
N ALA A 325 21.41 -15.76 -5.78
CA ALA A 325 22.69 -15.23 -6.24
C ALA A 325 22.69 -13.69 -6.16
N GLY A 326 23.68 -13.13 -5.46
CA GLY A 326 23.82 -11.70 -5.20
C GLY A 326 23.20 -11.21 -3.90
N LEU A 327 22.56 -12.08 -3.10
CA LEU A 327 21.98 -11.75 -1.79
C LEU A 327 22.57 -12.61 -0.65
N GLU A 328 23.72 -13.25 -0.87
CA GLU A 328 24.36 -14.13 0.10
C GLU A 328 24.84 -13.40 1.38
N ASP A 329 25.11 -12.11 1.24
CA ASP A 329 25.53 -11.16 2.27
C ASP A 329 24.35 -10.37 2.86
N LEU A 330 23.11 -10.64 2.44
CA LEU A 330 21.94 -9.99 3.01
C LEU A 330 21.66 -10.46 4.43
N GLY A 331 21.63 -9.50 5.35
CA GLY A 331 21.22 -9.66 6.73
C GLY A 331 20.05 -8.77 7.12
N ARG A 332 19.45 -9.11 8.27
CA ARG A 332 18.48 -8.26 8.98
C ARG A 332 19.02 -7.87 10.34
N CYS A 333 18.80 -6.63 10.73
CA CYS A 333 19.07 -6.20 12.09
C CYS A 333 17.96 -6.69 13.01
N ALA A 334 18.34 -7.54 13.95
CA ALA A 334 17.45 -8.18 14.90
C ALA A 334 18.18 -8.49 16.22
N LEU A 335 17.42 -8.66 17.29
CA LEU A 335 17.92 -9.21 18.54
C LEU A 335 18.31 -10.69 18.35
N PRO A 336 19.42 -11.15 18.96
CA PRO A 336 19.90 -12.53 18.84
C PRO A 336 19.04 -13.57 19.56
#